data_AF-A0A8J7G299-F1
#
_entry.id   AF-A0A8J7G299-F1
#
_cell.length_a   1.000
_cell.length_b   1.000
_cell.length_c   1.000
_cell.angle_alpha   90.00
_cell.angle_beta   90.00
_cell.angle_gamma   90.00
#
_symmetry.space_group_name_H-M   'P 1'
#
loop_
_entity.id
_entity.type
_entity.pdbx_description
1 polymer ?
#
loop_
_entity_poly.entity_id
_entity_poly.type
_entity_poly.pdbx_seq_one_letter_code
_entity_poly.pdbx_strand_id
1 'polypeptide(L)'
;MKRRFILISVLIVAFLLGACDAKPLEQNVQHVFSGESEHWTLEHYEVNVDSKKHFIGNGKLQMKGQDEYTANHLTFTTYFMIQGEERQVHAGSVAGDSINIATFETGSIGSDEANDGKNALQFEDIERIYVEVQWEELGDPTFHVETIQLYEK
;
A
#
# COMPACT_ATOMS: atom_id res chain seq x y z
N MET A 1 -26.39 -10.45 59.59
CA MET A 1 -26.31 -11.16 58.29
C MET A 1 -26.54 -10.26 57.06
N LYS A 2 -27.50 -9.32 57.07
CA LYS A 2 -27.83 -8.45 55.91
C LYS A 2 -26.66 -7.60 55.36
N ARG A 3 -25.78 -7.09 56.22
CA ARG A 3 -24.61 -6.26 55.84
C ARG A 3 -23.52 -6.99 55.05
N ARG A 4 -23.36 -8.31 55.27
CA ARG A 4 -22.40 -9.15 54.55
C ARG A 4 -22.89 -9.51 53.14
N PHE A 5 -24.21 -9.64 52.96
CA PHE A 5 -24.83 -9.89 51.65
C PHE A 5 -24.70 -8.70 50.69
N ILE A 6 -24.79 -7.48 51.21
CA ILE A 6 -24.63 -6.25 50.41
C ILE A 6 -23.20 -6.14 49.87
N LEU A 7 -22.18 -6.47 50.68
CA LEU A 7 -20.78 -6.42 50.23
C LEU A 7 -20.47 -7.45 49.13
N ILE A 8 -21.07 -8.64 49.21
CA ILE A 8 -20.91 -9.69 48.19
C ILE A 8 -21.59 -9.26 46.88
N SER A 9 -22.77 -8.64 46.95
CA SER A 9 -23.47 -8.10 45.79
C SER A 9 -22.69 -7.00 45.08
N VAL A 10 -22.05 -6.09 45.83
CA VAL A 10 -21.21 -5.02 45.25
C VAL A 10 -19.97 -5.58 44.58
N LEU A 11 -19.35 -6.63 45.16
CA LEU A 11 -18.17 -7.27 44.59
C LEU A 11 -18.47 -7.98 43.25
N ILE A 12 -19.64 -8.62 43.14
CA ILE A 12 -20.07 -9.31 41.91
C ILE A 12 -20.38 -8.30 40.80
N VAL A 13 -21.03 -7.18 41.12
CA VAL A 13 -21.29 -6.11 40.14
C VAL A 13 -19.99 -5.48 39.66
N ALA A 14 -19.00 -5.29 40.54
CA ALA A 14 -17.68 -4.79 40.15
C ALA A 14 -16.93 -5.78 39.23
N PHE A 15 -17.07 -7.10 39.48
CA PHE A 15 -16.45 -8.12 38.63
C PHE A 15 -17.11 -8.22 37.24
N LEU A 16 -18.42 -8.04 37.16
CA LEU A 16 -19.16 -8.01 35.89
C LEU A 16 -18.86 -6.76 35.05
N LEU A 17 -18.51 -5.63 35.69
CA LEU A 17 -18.11 -4.40 34.99
C LEU A 17 -16.63 -4.40 34.55
N GLY A 18 -15.78 -5.21 35.19
CA GLY A 18 -14.36 -5.36 34.81
C GLY A 18 -14.11 -6.28 33.62
N ALA A 19 -15.12 -7.05 33.19
CA ALA A 19 -15.03 -7.99 32.07
C ALA A 19 -15.51 -7.40 30.73
N CYS A 20 -15.47 -6.07 30.58
CA CYS A 20 -15.63 -5.44 29.28
C CYS A 20 -14.31 -5.59 28.54
N ASP A 21 -14.10 -6.74 27.89
CA ASP A 21 -13.04 -6.94 26.93
C ASP A 21 -13.25 -5.94 25.78
N ALA A 22 -12.60 -4.78 25.89
CA ALA A 22 -12.37 -3.93 24.76
C ALA A 22 -11.50 -4.74 23.79
N LYS A 23 -12.14 -5.38 22.82
CA LYS A 23 -11.43 -5.91 21.66
C LYS A 23 -10.59 -4.74 21.14
N PRO A 24 -9.26 -4.86 21.03
CA PRO A 24 -8.47 -3.81 20.45
C PRO A 24 -9.08 -3.52 19.08
N LEU A 25 -9.46 -2.26 18.87
CA LEU A 25 -9.84 -1.79 17.56
C LEU A 25 -8.59 -2.04 16.70
N GLU A 26 -8.61 -3.06 15.84
CA GLU A 26 -7.57 -3.21 14.83
C GLU A 26 -7.61 -1.92 14.01
N GLN A 27 -6.65 -1.05 14.26
CA GLN A 27 -6.46 0.15 13.47
C GLN A 27 -5.80 -0.32 12.18
N ASN A 28 -6.56 -0.33 11.08
CA ASN A 28 -6.00 -0.52 9.76
C ASN A 28 -5.04 0.67 9.51
N VAL A 29 -3.74 0.46 9.67
CA VAL A 29 -2.73 1.50 9.47
C VAL A 29 -2.50 1.62 7.97
N GLN A 30 -2.95 2.75 7.42
CA GLN A 30 -2.65 3.11 6.04
C GLN A 30 -1.29 3.81 6.00
N HIS A 31 -0.39 3.30 5.16
CA HIS A 31 0.89 3.93 4.87
C HIS A 31 0.82 4.67 3.54
N VAL A 32 1.32 5.89 3.49
CA VAL A 32 1.34 6.73 2.29
C VAL A 32 2.79 7.09 1.98
N PHE A 33 3.22 6.84 0.74
CA PHE A 33 4.59 7.02 0.29
C PHE A 33 4.66 8.01 -0.86
N SER A 34 5.79 8.72 -0.90
CA SER A 34 6.22 9.51 -2.05
C SER A 34 7.70 9.26 -2.27
N GLY A 35 8.12 9.29 -3.53
CA GLY A 35 9.52 9.08 -3.91
C GLY A 35 9.81 9.69 -5.27
N GLU A 36 11.07 9.68 -5.65
CA GLU A 36 11.50 10.20 -6.94
C GLU A 36 12.66 9.40 -7.52
N SER A 37 12.80 9.45 -8.84
CA SER A 37 13.94 8.97 -9.62
C SER A 37 14.50 10.14 -10.46
N GLU A 38 15.24 9.88 -11.53
CA GLU A 38 15.81 10.96 -12.35
C GLU A 38 14.70 11.75 -13.06
N HIS A 39 13.77 11.05 -13.71
CA HIS A 39 12.73 11.66 -14.53
C HIS A 39 11.33 11.64 -13.89
N TRP A 40 11.11 10.86 -12.83
CA TRP A 40 9.77 10.66 -12.26
C TRP A 40 9.67 11.06 -10.79
N THR A 41 8.50 11.55 -10.42
CA THR A 41 8.02 11.59 -9.03
C THR A 41 6.81 10.67 -8.90
N LEU A 42 6.71 9.99 -7.77
CA LEU A 42 5.52 9.26 -7.36
C LEU A 42 5.01 9.92 -6.08
N GLU A 43 3.74 10.31 -6.08
CA GLU A 43 3.10 10.95 -4.93
C GLU A 43 1.91 10.14 -4.45
N HIS A 44 1.64 10.19 -3.14
CA HIS A 44 0.42 9.66 -2.51
C HIS A 44 0.18 8.16 -2.79
N TYR A 45 1.23 7.36 -2.90
CA TYR A 45 1.09 5.92 -3.10
C TYR A 45 0.73 5.24 -1.78
N GLU A 46 -0.45 4.64 -1.72
CA GLU A 46 -1.04 4.06 -0.53
C GLU A 46 -0.80 2.56 -0.46
N VAL A 47 -0.41 2.09 0.72
CA VAL A 47 -0.28 0.67 1.07
C VAL A 47 -1.00 0.43 2.38
N ASN A 48 -1.98 -0.45 2.35
CA ASN A 48 -2.67 -0.97 3.52
C ASN A 48 -2.62 -2.49 3.44
N VAL A 49 -1.89 -3.10 4.37
CA VAL A 49 -1.63 -4.53 4.40
C VAL A 49 -1.92 -4.97 5.82
N ASP A 50 -3.13 -5.47 6.05
CA ASP A 50 -3.56 -6.03 7.32
C ASP A 50 -4.23 -7.40 7.12
N SER A 51 -4.56 -8.09 8.23
CA SER A 51 -5.12 -9.45 8.19
C SER A 51 -6.50 -9.58 7.53
N LYS A 52 -7.18 -8.47 7.27
CA LYS A 52 -8.57 -8.39 6.79
C LYS A 52 -8.71 -7.66 5.46
N LYS A 53 -7.78 -6.75 5.16
CA LYS A 53 -7.82 -5.88 3.98
C LYS A 53 -6.42 -5.72 3.41
N HIS A 54 -6.36 -5.87 2.10
CA HIS A 54 -5.20 -5.52 1.31
C HIS A 54 -5.61 -4.44 0.32
N PHE A 55 -4.91 -3.31 0.33
CA PHE A 55 -5.10 -2.20 -0.58
C PHE A 55 -3.74 -1.62 -0.99
N ILE A 56 -3.50 -1.49 -2.29
CA ILE A 56 -2.24 -1.00 -2.84
C ILE A 56 -2.55 -0.12 -4.06
N GLY A 57 -2.01 1.10 -4.10
CA GLY A 57 -2.15 2.01 -5.25
C GLY A 57 -2.50 3.45 -4.87
N ASN A 58 -3.40 4.09 -5.62
CA ASN A 58 -3.80 5.49 -5.51
C ASN A 58 -2.69 6.53 -5.67
N GLY A 59 -1.49 6.11 -6.06
CA GLY A 59 -0.40 7.05 -6.33
C GLY A 59 -0.50 7.70 -7.70
N LYS A 60 0.17 8.84 -7.83
CA LYS A 60 0.28 9.61 -9.06
C LYS A 60 1.74 9.68 -9.52
N LEU A 61 2.04 9.12 -10.69
CA LEU A 61 3.32 9.30 -11.36
C LEU A 61 3.31 10.60 -12.16
N GLN A 62 4.38 11.39 -12.04
CA GLN A 62 4.56 12.62 -12.79
C GLN A 62 5.99 12.74 -13.32
N MET A 63 6.14 13.14 -14.58
CA MET A 63 7.47 13.47 -15.11
C MET A 63 7.94 14.82 -14.59
N LYS A 64 9.21 14.91 -14.19
CA LYS A 64 9.78 16.12 -13.61
C LYS A 64 9.91 17.22 -14.66
N GLY A 65 9.27 18.36 -14.41
CA GLY A 65 9.37 19.54 -15.25
C GLY A 65 8.75 19.40 -16.64
N GLN A 66 7.91 18.38 -16.84
CA GLN A 66 7.19 18.14 -18.09
C GLN A 66 5.69 18.14 -17.80
N ASP A 67 4.94 19.04 -18.45
CA ASP A 67 3.47 19.00 -18.44
C ASP A 67 2.93 18.06 -19.54
N GLU A 68 3.74 17.82 -20.57
CA GLU A 68 3.44 16.90 -21.68
C GLU A 68 4.70 16.15 -22.08
N TYR A 69 4.56 14.85 -22.35
CA TYR A 69 5.63 14.02 -22.91
C TYR A 69 5.02 12.88 -23.71
N THR A 70 5.34 12.81 -24.99
CA THR A 70 4.75 11.85 -25.92
C THR A 70 5.56 10.57 -25.99
N ALA A 71 4.90 9.43 -25.74
CA ALA A 71 5.47 8.10 -25.76
C ALA A 71 4.56 7.12 -26.51
N ASN A 72 5.08 5.94 -26.81
CA ASN A 72 4.29 4.81 -27.33
C ASN A 72 3.71 3.96 -26.20
N HIS A 73 4.43 3.88 -25.08
CA HIS A 73 4.14 2.97 -23.99
C HIS A 73 4.66 3.51 -22.66
N LEU A 74 3.89 3.29 -21.60
CA LEU A 74 4.30 3.45 -20.21
C LEU A 74 3.80 2.23 -19.42
N THR A 75 4.66 1.70 -18.55
CA THR A 75 4.33 0.70 -17.55
C THR A 75 4.91 1.12 -16.21
N PHE A 76 4.19 0.85 -15.13
CA PHE A 76 4.74 0.86 -13.79
C PHE A 76 4.54 -0.51 -13.14
N THR A 77 5.50 -0.92 -12.32
CA THR A 77 5.43 -2.16 -11.54
C THR A 77 5.92 -1.90 -10.13
N THR A 78 5.07 -2.15 -9.14
CA THR A 78 5.41 -2.05 -7.72
C THR A 78 5.83 -3.40 -7.18
N TYR A 79 6.93 -3.41 -6.43
CA TYR A 79 7.51 -4.59 -5.82
C TYR A 79 7.63 -4.44 -4.32
N PHE A 80 7.31 -5.51 -3.60
CA PHE A 80 7.64 -5.68 -2.18
C PHE A 80 8.77 -6.70 -2.05
N MET A 81 9.74 -6.40 -1.20
CA MET A 81 10.72 -7.37 -0.70
C MET A 81 10.20 -7.94 0.62
N ILE A 82 9.99 -9.24 0.69
CA ILE A 82 9.47 -9.91 1.89
C ILE A 82 10.36 -11.14 2.14
N GLN A 83 11.04 -11.19 3.29
CA GLN A 83 11.95 -12.29 3.65
C GLN A 83 13.04 -12.51 2.57
N GLY A 84 13.55 -11.43 1.98
CA GLY A 84 14.51 -11.47 0.86
C GLY A 84 13.94 -11.93 -0.49
N GLU A 85 12.63 -12.20 -0.61
CA GLU A 85 11.96 -12.56 -1.87
C GLU A 85 11.19 -11.40 -2.48
N GLU A 86 11.44 -11.15 -3.76
CA GLU A 86 10.82 -10.04 -4.49
C GLU A 86 9.48 -10.47 -5.05
N ARG A 87 8.43 -9.67 -4.78
CA ARG A 87 7.07 -9.95 -5.23
C ARG A 87 6.50 -8.72 -5.91
N GLN A 88 6.10 -8.89 -7.17
CA GLN A 88 5.26 -7.92 -7.86
C GLN A 88 3.88 -7.90 -7.20
N VAL A 89 3.44 -6.72 -6.78
CA VAL A 89 2.18 -6.57 -6.06
C VAL A 89 1.15 -5.72 -6.81
N HIS A 90 1.57 -4.72 -7.59
CA HIS A 90 0.66 -3.83 -8.32
C HIS A 90 1.34 -3.36 -9.60
N ALA A 91 0.61 -3.33 -10.71
CA ALA A 91 1.14 -2.87 -11.99
C ALA A 91 0.03 -2.29 -12.86
N GLY A 92 0.41 -1.44 -13.80
CA GLY A 92 -0.48 -0.92 -14.82
C GLY A 92 0.30 -0.37 -15.99
N SER A 93 -0.37 -0.30 -17.14
CA SER A 93 0.25 0.16 -18.37
C SER A 93 -0.74 0.91 -19.26
N VAL A 94 -0.19 1.71 -20.16
CA VAL A 94 -0.91 2.40 -21.22
C VAL A 94 -0.06 2.35 -22.49
N ALA A 95 -0.70 2.11 -23.63
CA ALA A 95 -0.04 2.00 -24.93
C ALA A 95 -0.86 2.69 -26.02
N GLY A 96 -0.19 3.23 -27.03
CA GLY A 96 -0.82 3.81 -28.23
C GLY A 96 0.19 4.52 -29.12
N ASP A 97 -0.21 4.92 -30.34
CA ASP A 97 0.70 5.51 -31.33
C ASP A 97 1.26 6.90 -30.95
N SER A 98 0.68 7.55 -29.94
CA SER A 98 1.09 8.85 -29.40
C SER A 98 0.27 9.14 -28.15
N ILE A 99 0.79 8.78 -26.98
CA ILE A 99 0.14 9.00 -25.69
C ILE A 99 0.95 10.01 -24.86
N ASN A 100 0.25 10.94 -24.19
CA ASN A 100 0.90 11.80 -23.20
C ASN A 100 1.06 11.01 -21.90
N ILE A 101 2.29 10.80 -21.46
CA ILE A 101 2.64 10.06 -20.24
C ILE A 101 3.16 10.95 -19.11
N ALA A 102 3.19 12.27 -19.28
CA ALA A 102 3.72 13.20 -18.28
C ALA A 102 3.02 13.10 -16.92
N THR A 103 1.79 12.59 -16.88
CA THR A 103 1.07 12.25 -15.65
C THR A 103 0.32 10.94 -15.83
N PHE A 104 0.41 10.06 -14.84
CA PHE A 104 -0.26 8.77 -14.85
C PHE A 104 -0.76 8.40 -13.45
N GLU A 105 -2.07 8.16 -13.32
CA GLU A 105 -2.65 7.64 -12.08
C GLU A 105 -2.44 6.14 -12.02
N THR A 106 -1.80 5.65 -10.96
CA THR A 106 -1.48 4.22 -10.82
C THR A 106 -2.73 3.34 -10.67
N GLY A 107 -3.87 3.94 -10.35
CA GLY A 107 -5.07 3.19 -9.96
C GLY A 107 -4.84 2.44 -8.65
N SER A 108 -5.73 1.52 -8.30
CA SER A 108 -5.55 0.70 -7.11
C SER A 108 -6.10 -0.70 -7.29
N ILE A 109 -5.51 -1.60 -6.51
CA ILE A 109 -5.99 -2.96 -6.34
C ILE A 109 -6.26 -3.21 -4.86
N GLY A 110 -7.21 -4.08 -4.58
CA GLY A 110 -7.48 -4.51 -3.23
C GLY A 110 -8.57 -5.56 -3.14
N SER A 111 -8.64 -6.22 -1.99
CA SER A 111 -9.72 -7.12 -1.63
C SER A 111 -10.16 -6.87 -0.19
N ASP A 112 -11.48 -6.92 0.03
CA ASP A 112 -12.11 -6.93 1.36
C ASP A 112 -12.21 -8.36 1.93
N GLU A 113 -11.63 -9.35 1.25
CA GLU A 113 -11.66 -10.74 1.70
C GLU A 113 -10.58 -10.96 2.76
N ALA A 114 -11.03 -11.27 3.98
CA ALA A 114 -10.14 -11.67 5.05
C ALA A 114 -9.35 -12.90 4.60
N ASN A 115 -8.03 -12.74 4.44
CA ASN A 115 -7.11 -13.86 4.33
C ASN A 115 -7.39 -14.78 5.54
N ASP A 116 -7.48 -16.07 5.29
CA ASP A 116 -7.84 -17.12 6.24
C ASP A 116 -6.73 -17.37 7.28
N GLY A 117 -6.39 -16.32 8.03
CA GLY A 117 -5.77 -16.28 9.36
C GLY A 117 -4.39 -16.91 9.53
N LYS A 118 -3.86 -17.67 8.58
CA LYS A 118 -2.65 -18.47 8.79
C LYS A 118 -1.39 -17.92 8.13
N ASN A 119 -1.49 -17.02 7.14
CA ASN A 119 -0.35 -16.39 6.46
C ASN A 119 -0.68 -14.97 5.96
N ALA A 120 -1.47 -14.20 6.72
CA ALA A 120 -1.79 -12.84 6.31
C ALA A 120 -0.54 -11.94 6.43
N LEU A 121 -0.05 -11.46 5.28
CA LEU A 121 1.06 -10.53 5.19
C LEU A 121 0.79 -9.32 6.10
N GLN A 122 1.74 -8.96 6.94
CA GLN A 122 1.70 -7.72 7.71
C GLN A 122 2.67 -6.70 7.10
N PHE A 123 2.44 -5.41 7.32
CA PHE A 123 3.36 -4.37 6.86
C PHE A 123 4.77 -4.56 7.46
N GLU A 124 4.85 -5.05 8.70
CA GLU A 124 6.10 -5.38 9.39
C GLU A 124 6.90 -6.51 8.73
N ASP A 125 6.33 -7.26 7.79
CA ASP A 125 7.05 -8.28 7.02
C ASP A 125 7.77 -7.69 5.79
N ILE A 126 7.42 -6.47 5.38
CA ILE A 126 7.93 -5.83 4.17
C ILE A 126 9.29 -5.18 4.47
N GLU A 127 10.34 -5.60 3.78
CA GLU A 127 11.71 -5.08 3.93
C GLU A 127 11.96 -3.85 3.06
N ARG A 128 11.37 -3.85 1.86
CA ARG A 128 11.56 -2.80 0.85
C ARG A 128 10.31 -2.65 0.00
N ILE A 129 9.98 -1.42 -0.38
CA ILE A 129 8.97 -1.08 -1.38
C ILE A 129 9.61 -0.16 -2.41
N TYR A 130 9.48 -0.49 -3.68
CA TYR A 130 9.90 0.37 -4.77
C TYR A 130 9.00 0.17 -6.01
N VAL A 131 9.04 1.16 -6.90
CA VAL A 131 8.31 1.15 -8.17
C VAL A 131 9.32 1.22 -9.31
N GLU A 132 9.22 0.29 -10.25
CA GLU A 132 9.88 0.37 -11.54
C GLU A 132 8.95 1.09 -12.52
N VAL A 133 9.47 2.09 -13.22
CA VAL A 133 8.77 2.82 -14.28
C VAL A 133 9.51 2.56 -15.58
N GLN A 134 8.81 2.05 -16.58
CA GLN A 134 9.34 1.75 -17.90
C GLN A 134 8.54 2.47 -18.98
N TRP A 135 9.21 3.16 -19.90
CA TRP A 135 8.55 3.82 -21.02
C TRP A 135 9.36 3.73 -22.32
N GLU A 136 8.65 3.86 -23.45
CA GLU A 136 9.20 3.85 -24.81
C GLU A 136 8.88 5.19 -25.49
N GLU A 137 9.90 5.93 -25.89
CA GLU A 137 9.72 7.22 -26.58
C GLU A 137 9.14 7.02 -27.99
N LEU A 138 8.43 8.03 -28.48
CA LEU A 138 7.88 7.98 -29.84
C LEU A 138 9.01 7.91 -30.89
N GLY A 139 9.08 6.78 -31.58
CA GLY A 139 10.04 6.56 -32.67
C GLY A 139 11.40 6.02 -32.23
N ASP A 140 11.60 5.77 -30.93
CA ASP A 140 12.74 5.03 -30.39
C ASP A 140 12.24 3.72 -29.76
N PRO A 141 12.63 2.54 -30.28
CA PRO A 141 12.22 1.26 -29.72
C PRO A 141 12.92 0.92 -28.38
N THR A 142 13.76 1.81 -27.84
CA THR A 142 14.48 1.60 -26.59
C THR A 142 13.56 1.86 -25.39
N PHE A 143 13.54 0.92 -24.46
CA PHE A 143 12.88 1.12 -23.19
C PHE A 143 13.80 1.81 -22.20
N HIS A 144 13.32 2.93 -21.66
CA HIS A 144 13.89 3.57 -20.48
C HIS A 144 13.31 2.90 -19.24
N VAL A 145 14.14 2.68 -18.22
CA VAL A 145 13.73 2.05 -16.96
C VAL A 145 14.30 2.86 -15.80
N GLU A 146 13.44 3.19 -14.84
CA GLU A 146 13.83 3.86 -13.60
C GLU A 146 13.22 3.20 -12.38
N THR A 147 13.90 3.31 -11.25
CA THR A 147 13.41 2.82 -9.97
C THR A 147 13.16 3.98 -9.01
N ILE A 148 11.98 4.02 -8.43
CA ILE A 148 11.58 4.94 -7.38
C ILE A 148 11.53 4.17 -6.06
N GLN A 149 12.45 4.48 -5.15
CA GLN A 149 12.48 3.89 -3.81
C GLN A 149 11.41 4.55 -2.92
N LEU A 150 10.54 3.76 -2.29
CA LEU A 150 9.46 4.27 -1.44
C LEU A 150 9.67 3.98 0.04
N TYR A 151 10.20 2.80 0.36
CA TYR A 151 10.42 2.37 1.73
C TYR A 151 11.56 1.35 1.82
N GLU A 152 12.41 1.46 2.82
CA GLU A 152 13.46 0.49 3.14
C GLU A 152 13.66 0.47 4.65
N LYS A 153 13.89 -0.72 5.22
CA LYS A 153 14.12 -0.92 6.66
C LYS A 153 15.57 -0.67 7.09
#